data_AF-A0A1E5QU13-F1
#
_entry.id   AF-A0A1E5QU13-F1
#
_cell.length_a   1.000
_cell.length_b   1.000
_cell.length_c   1.000
_cell.angle_alpha   90.00
_cell.angle_beta   90.00
_cell.angle_gamma   90.00
#
_symmetry.space_group_name_H-M   'P 1'
#
loop_
_entity.id
_entity.type
_entity.pdbx_description
1 polymer ?
#
loop_
_entity_poly.entity_id
_entity_poly.type
_entity_poly.pdbx_seq_one_letter_code
_entity_poly.pdbx_strand_id
1 'polypeptide(L)'
;MGKINYNPVSMKNLTPFSGKWNHSPTRTIRVPVVLADEVLNYARKLDRERIEKKPHDTVMLKDSLLNIIEKINKKEIGYKVNNAEQLIEDIKALLTL
;
A
#
# COMPACT_ATOMS: atom_id res chain seq x y z
N MET A 1 -18.21 -40.93 15.28
CA MET A 1 -17.37 -39.72 15.06
C MET A 1 -16.51 -39.97 13.83
N GLY A 2 -16.80 -39.30 12.70
CA GLY A 2 -16.04 -39.48 11.47
C GLY A 2 -14.65 -38.85 11.57
N LYS A 3 -13.60 -39.61 11.26
CA LYS A 3 -12.24 -39.08 11.18
C LYS A 3 -12.14 -38.21 9.92
N ILE A 4 -11.93 -36.91 10.09
CA ILE A 4 -11.66 -36.00 8.98
C ILE A 4 -10.26 -36.33 8.45
N ASN A 5 -10.19 -36.81 7.21
CA ASN A 5 -8.95 -37.16 6.54
C ASN A 5 -8.35 -35.90 5.92
N TYR A 6 -7.45 -35.22 6.63
CA TYR A 6 -6.76 -34.04 6.10
C TYR A 6 -5.54 -34.47 5.28
N ASN A 7 -5.36 -33.89 4.09
CA ASN A 7 -4.17 -34.11 3.27
C ASN A 7 -3.00 -33.27 3.85
N PRO A 8 -1.96 -33.87 4.44
CA PRO A 8 -0.86 -33.12 5.06
C PRO A 8 -0.06 -32.28 4.05
N VAL A 9 -0.16 -32.59 2.75
CA VAL A 9 0.51 -31.82 1.68
C VAL A 9 -0.13 -30.44 1.49
N SER A 10 -1.43 -30.29 1.71
CA SER A 10 -2.13 -29.00 1.52
C SER A 10 -1.79 -27.96 2.60
N MET A 11 -1.17 -28.38 3.71
CA MET A 11 -0.76 -27.47 4.78
C MET A 11 0.69 -26.99 4.66
N LYS A 12 1.50 -27.57 3.75
CA LYS A 12 2.93 -27.22 3.61
C LYS A 12 3.18 -25.76 3.21
N ASN A 13 2.20 -25.11 2.57
CA ASN A 13 2.30 -23.73 2.11
C ASN A 13 1.50 -22.73 2.97
N LEU A 14 0.89 -23.19 4.06
CA LEU A 14 0.18 -22.30 4.98
C LEU A 14 1.20 -21.69 5.94
N THR A 15 1.49 -20.41 5.76
CA THR A 15 2.21 -19.64 6.76
C THR A 15 1.28 -19.37 7.95
N PRO A 16 1.75 -19.56 9.20
CA PRO A 16 0.98 -19.15 10.37
C PRO A 16 0.63 -17.67 10.25
N PHE A 17 -0.63 -17.32 10.52
CA PHE A 17 -1.05 -15.93 10.58
C PHE A 17 -0.25 -15.23 11.67
N SER A 18 0.67 -14.34 11.31
CA SER A 18 1.29 -13.45 12.27
C SER A 18 0.34 -12.27 12.49
N GLY A 19 -0.34 -12.29 13.64
CA GLY A 19 -1.11 -11.13 14.09
C GLY A 19 -0.16 -9.94 14.20
N LYS A 20 -0.45 -8.87 13.46
CA LYS A 20 0.35 -7.63 13.46
C LYS A 20 0.27 -6.84 14.76
N TRP A 21 -0.62 -7.24 15.66
CA TRP A 21 -0.93 -6.54 16.89
C TRP A 21 -0.15 -7.17 18.04
N ASN A 22 0.63 -6.35 18.76
CA ASN A 22 1.25 -6.76 20.02
C ASN A 22 0.14 -7.16 20.99
N HIS A 23 0.17 -8.41 21.47
CA HIS A 23 -0.80 -8.95 22.41
C HIS A 23 -0.49 -8.48 23.85
N SER A 24 -0.61 -7.18 24.09
CA SER A 24 -0.61 -6.66 25.46
C SER A 24 -1.86 -7.14 26.21
N PRO A 25 -1.83 -7.24 27.55
CA PRO A 25 -2.99 -7.65 28.34
C PRO A 25 -4.25 -6.82 28.00
N THR A 26 -5.37 -7.50 27.75
CA THR A 26 -6.64 -6.87 27.41
C THR A 26 -7.54 -6.71 28.64
N ARG A 27 -8.43 -5.72 28.61
CA ARG A 27 -9.49 -5.53 29.62
C ARG A 27 -10.80 -5.21 28.92
N THR A 28 -11.92 -5.61 29.51
CA THR A 28 -13.26 -5.28 28.99
C THR A 28 -13.75 -3.98 29.60
N ILE A 29 -14.28 -3.08 28.78
CA ILE A 29 -14.93 -1.84 29.21
C ILE A 29 -16.35 -1.78 28.65
N ARG A 30 -17.28 -1.15 29.37
CA ARG A 30 -18.63 -0.87 28.87
C ARG A 30 -18.66 0.53 28.28
N VAL A 31 -19.23 0.66 27.09
CA VAL A 31 -19.36 1.93 26.37
C VAL A 31 -20.76 2.03 25.77
N PRO A 32 -21.27 3.24 25.49
CA PRO A 32 -22.48 3.42 24.71
C PRO A 32 -22.35 2.74 23.33
N VAL A 33 -23.46 2.19 22.83
CA VAL A 33 -23.48 1.43 21.57
C VAL A 33 -22.96 2.27 20.40
N VAL A 34 -23.35 3.54 20.32
CA VAL A 34 -22.90 4.47 19.27
C VAL A 34 -21.38 4.57 19.22
N LEU A 35 -20.72 4.68 20.38
CA LEU A 35 -19.26 4.78 20.46
C LEU A 35 -18.59 3.47 20.06
N ALA A 36 -19.17 2.31 20.43
CA ALA A 36 -18.65 1.01 19.99
C ALA A 36 -18.69 0.88 18.46
N ASP A 37 -19.79 1.30 17.83
CA ASP A 37 -19.97 1.25 16.38
C ASP A 37 -18.99 2.18 15.65
N GLU A 38 -18.77 3.40 16.18
CA GLU A 38 -17.78 4.35 15.64
C GLU A 38 -16.36 3.77 15.69
N VAL A 39 -15.95 3.23 16.84
CA VAL A 39 -14.63 2.62 17.03
C VAL A 39 -14.45 1.41 16.11
N LEU A 40 -15.45 0.53 15.99
CA LEU A 40 -15.41 -0.62 15.09
C LEU A 40 -15.33 -0.21 13.62
N ASN A 41 -16.08 0.82 13.21
CA ASN A 41 -16.03 1.33 11.85
C ASN A 41 -14.67 1.95 11.54
N TYR A 42 -14.08 2.69 12.48
CA TYR A 42 -12.74 3.23 12.32
C TYR A 42 -11.68 2.13 12.23
N ALA A 43 -11.72 1.12 13.11
CA ALA A 43 -10.82 -0.03 13.06
C ALA A 43 -10.92 -0.77 11.72
N ARG A 44 -12.13 -0.99 11.20
CA ARG A 44 -12.36 -1.58 9.87
C ARG A 44 -11.78 -0.74 8.74
N LYS A 45 -11.84 0.59 8.83
CA LYS A 45 -11.20 1.47 7.83
C LYS A 45 -9.69 1.29 7.85
N LEU A 46 -9.07 1.30 9.03
CA LEU A 46 -7.63 1.07 9.18
C LEU A 46 -7.20 -0.31 8.66
N ASP A 47 -7.98 -1.36 8.94
CA ASP A 47 -7.69 -2.71 8.44
C ASP A 47 -7.82 -2.82 6.91
N ARG A 48 -8.79 -2.09 6.32
CA ARG A 48 -9.00 -2.01 4.87
C ARG A 48 -8.00 -1.11 4.15
N GLU A 49 -7.45 -0.11 4.83
CA GLU A 49 -6.43 0.83 4.30
C GLU A 49 -5.06 0.19 4.02
N ARG A 50 -4.97 -1.14 3.98
CA ARG A 50 -3.79 -1.84 3.43
C ARG A 50 -3.61 -1.73 1.92
N ILE A 51 -4.51 -1.12 1.16
CA ILE A 51 -4.28 -0.83 -0.27
C ILE A 51 -4.95 0.47 -0.72
N GLU A 52 -4.68 1.58 -0.05
CA GLU A 52 -4.52 2.85 -0.77
C GLU A 52 -3.20 3.44 -0.28
N LYS A 53 -2.12 3.17 -1.02
CA LYS A 53 -0.95 4.05 -0.96
C LYS A 53 -1.50 5.46 -1.07
N LYS A 54 -1.11 6.32 -0.13
CA LYS A 54 -1.68 7.66 0.06
C LYS A 54 -2.03 8.28 -1.31
N PRO A 55 -3.25 8.81 -1.50
CA PRO A 55 -3.55 9.54 -2.74
C PRO A 55 -2.53 10.66 -2.97
N HIS A 56 -1.89 11.16 -1.92
CA HIS A 56 -0.77 12.11 -2.01
C HIS A 56 0.41 11.57 -2.85
N ASP A 57 0.90 10.36 -2.58
CA ASP A 57 2.05 9.79 -3.31
C ASP A 57 1.67 9.48 -4.77
N THR A 58 0.42 9.09 -5.01
CA THR A 58 -0.09 8.76 -6.35
C THR A 58 -0.36 10.02 -7.19
N VAL A 59 -0.86 11.08 -6.56
CA VAL A 59 -1.07 12.40 -7.21
C VAL A 59 0.28 13.04 -7.53
N MET A 60 1.23 13.03 -6.60
CA MET A 60 2.58 13.57 -6.83
C MET A 60 3.32 12.83 -7.96
N LEU A 61 3.17 11.50 -8.04
CA LEU A 61 3.75 10.69 -9.12
C LEU A 61 3.14 11.05 -10.48
N LYS A 62 1.80 11.19 -10.54
CA LYS A 62 1.09 11.54 -11.77
C LYS A 62 1.51 12.92 -12.29
N ASP A 63 1.57 13.92 -11.41
CA ASP A 63 1.96 15.28 -11.77
C ASP A 63 3.43 15.33 -12.24
N SER A 64 4.31 14.58 -11.58
CA SER A 64 5.72 14.48 -11.99
C SER A 64 5.88 13.80 -13.35
N LEU A 65 5.11 12.75 -13.64
CA LEU A 65 5.11 12.09 -14.95
C LEU A 65 4.57 12.99 -16.07
N LEU A 66 3.51 13.77 -15.81
CA LEU A 66 2.98 14.74 -16.76
C LEU A 66 4.01 15.80 -17.14
N ASN A 67 4.76 16.30 -16.15
CA ASN A 67 5.87 17.23 -16.39
C ASN A 67 6.95 16.63 -17.29
N ILE A 68 7.37 15.38 -17.06
CA ILE A 68 8.37 14.71 -17.90
C ILE A 68 7.86 14.58 -19.35
N ILE A 69 6.59 14.24 -19.55
CA ILE A 69 5.98 14.14 -20.89
C ILE A 69 5.98 15.50 -21.60
N GLU A 70 5.67 16.59 -20.89
CA GLU A 70 5.77 17.94 -21.47
C GLU A 70 7.19 18.28 -21.92
N LYS A 71 8.21 17.98 -21.11
CA LYS A 71 9.62 18.23 -21.44
C LYS A 71 10.07 17.42 -22.66
N ILE A 72 9.61 16.17 -22.78
CA ILE A 72 9.84 15.32 -23.97
C ILE A 72 9.19 15.95 -25.21
N ASN A 73 7.93 16.38 -25.11
CA ASN A 73 7.19 16.99 -26.23
C ASN A 73 7.84 18.31 -26.70
N LYS A 74 8.37 19.10 -25.76
CA LYS A 74 9.11 20.35 -26.04
C LYS A 74 10.54 20.11 -26.55
N LYS A 75 11.02 18.85 -26.55
CA LYS A 75 12.40 18.47 -26.91
C LYS A 75 13.44 19.30 -26.15
N GLU A 76 13.24 19.46 -24.84
CA GLU A 76 14.18 20.17 -23.99
C GLU A 76 15.57 19.50 -23.98
N ILE A 77 16.60 20.26 -23.63
CA ILE A 77 17.98 19.75 -23.55
C ILE A 77 18.00 18.66 -22.45
N GLY A 78 18.55 17.48 -22.76
CA GLY A 78 18.54 16.33 -21.85
C GLY A 78 17.29 15.42 -21.94
N TYR A 79 16.32 15.75 -22.81
CA TYR A 79 15.12 14.94 -23.10
C TYR A 79 15.01 14.55 -24.58
N LYS A 80 16.08 14.71 -25.37
CA LYS A 80 16.11 14.35 -26.80
C LYS A 80 16.60 12.91 -26.97
N VAL A 81 16.23 12.27 -28.07
CA VAL A 81 16.61 10.86 -28.37
C VAL A 81 18.13 10.65 -28.35
N ASN A 82 18.91 11.67 -28.71
CA ASN A 82 20.37 11.64 -28.75
C ASN A 82 21.04 12.21 -27.49
N ASN A 83 20.28 12.75 -26.54
CA ASN A 83 20.77 13.25 -25.26
C ASN A 83 19.61 13.20 -24.24
N ALA A 84 19.54 12.07 -23.53
CA ALA A 84 18.46 11.71 -22.60
C ALA A 84 18.95 11.58 -21.14
N GLU A 85 20.10 12.15 -20.80
CA GLU A 85 20.69 12.04 -19.46
C GLU A 85 19.75 12.59 -18.39
N GLN A 86 19.16 13.77 -18.62
CA GLN A 86 18.22 14.41 -17.70
C GLN A 86 16.91 13.62 -17.55
N LEU A 87 16.42 13.01 -18.65
CA LEU A 87 15.26 12.12 -18.61
C LEU A 87 15.51 10.90 -17.71
N ILE A 88 16.69 10.30 -17.79
CA ILE A 88 17.05 9.12 -16.99
C ILE A 88 17.16 9.50 -15.51
N GLU A 89 17.74 10.66 -15.18
CA GLU A 89 17.80 11.15 -13.81
C GLU A 89 16.42 11.42 -13.22
N ASP A 90 15.55 12.11 -13.96
CA ASP A 90 14.19 12.40 -13.53
C ASP A 90 13.39 11.11 -13.28
N ILE A 91 13.51 10.11 -14.17
CA ILE A 91 12.85 8.80 -13.97
C ILE A 91 13.39 8.08 -12.73
N LYS A 92 14.71 8.13 -12.48
CA LYS A 92 15.30 7.55 -11.26
C LYS A 92 14.79 8.25 -10.00
N ALA A 93 14.63 9.57 -10.03
CA ALA A 93 14.08 10.34 -8.92
C ALA A 93 12.64 9.93 -8.58
N LEU A 94 11.84 9.50 -9.56
CA LEU A 94 10.49 8.97 -9.33
C LEU A 94 10.47 7.63 -8.58
N LEU A 95 11.53 6.82 -8.69
CA LEU A 95 11.63 5.54 -7.99
C LEU A 95 12.08 5.68 -6.54
N THR A 96 12.63 6.84 -6.18
CA THR A 96 13.05 7.20 -4.82
C THR A 96 12.00 7.99 -4.03
N LEU A 97 10.86 8.30 -4.67
CA LEU A 97 9.72 9.03 -4.11
C LEU A 97 8.78 8.13 -3.29
#